data_AF-A0A817EHT0-F1
#
_entry.id   AF-A0A817EHT0-F1
#
_cell.length_a   1.000
_cell.length_b   1.000
_cell.length_c   1.000
_cell.angle_alpha   90.00
_cell.angle_beta   90.00
_cell.angle_gamma   90.00
#
_symmetry.space_group_name_H-M   'P 1'
#
loop_
_entity.id
_entity.type
_entity.pdbx_description
1 polymer ?
#
loop_
_entity_poly.entity_id
_entity_poly.type
_entity_poly.pdbx_seq_one_letter_code
_entity_poly.pdbx_strand_id
1 'polypeptide(L)'
;METKKVSRYKGIKLLQDNARPHIHSDVINYLTEEGIIIMSHPPYSPDLAPCDYWLNDYIKRNLTDQPDEKSLARAVSKVMKKNSERRI
;
A
#
# COMPACT_ATOMS: atom_id res chain seq x y z
N MET A 1 19.95 14.33 -26.68
CA MET A 1 18.63 13.73 -26.35
C MET A 1 18.85 12.84 -25.14
N GLU A 2 18.45 13.27 -23.95
CA GLU A 2 18.56 12.43 -22.75
C GLU A 2 17.56 11.28 -22.86
N THR A 3 18.07 10.06 -22.84
CA THR A 3 17.23 8.87 -22.72
C THR A 3 16.64 8.85 -21.31
N LYS A 4 15.34 9.19 -21.17
CA LYS A 4 14.63 9.00 -19.89
C LYS A 4 14.80 7.54 -19.48
N LYS A 5 15.45 7.34 -18.32
CA LYS A 5 15.62 6.02 -17.71
C LYS A 5 14.23 5.41 -17.49
N VAL A 6 14.05 4.17 -17.92
CA VAL A 6 12.79 3.45 -17.69
C VAL A 6 12.59 3.30 -16.19
N SER A 7 11.44 3.75 -15.68
CA SER A 7 11.08 3.57 -14.27
C SER A 7 11.03 2.08 -13.91
N ARG A 8 11.54 1.74 -12.72
CA ARG A 8 11.42 0.38 -12.16
C ARG A 8 9.97 -0.01 -11.83
N TYR A 9 9.05 0.95 -11.83
CA TYR A 9 7.65 0.75 -11.47
C TYR A 9 6.73 0.58 -12.67
N LYS A 10 7.28 0.67 -13.90
CA LYS A 10 6.51 0.56 -15.12
C LYS A 10 5.74 -0.76 -15.17
N GLY A 11 4.42 -0.67 -15.33
CA GLY A 11 3.52 -1.82 -15.43
C GLY A 11 3.01 -2.35 -14.08
N ILE A 12 3.44 -1.79 -12.95
CA ILE A 12 2.84 -2.10 -11.65
C ILE A 12 1.38 -1.63 -11.66
N LYS A 13 0.48 -2.47 -11.16
CA LYS A 13 -0.92 -2.12 -10.92
C LYS A 13 -1.11 -1.72 -9.46
N LEU A 14 -1.55 -0.50 -9.21
CA LEU A 14 -1.77 0.05 -7.87
C LEU A 14 -3.26 0.06 -7.55
N LEU A 15 -3.65 -0.60 -6.46
CA LEU A 15 -4.98 -0.47 -5.85
C LEU A 15 -4.87 0.48 -4.65
N GLN A 16 -5.64 1.56 -4.65
CA GLN A 16 -5.79 2.49 -3.53
C GLN A 16 -7.23 2.98 -3.46
N ASP A 17 -7.65 3.49 -2.31
CA ASP A 17 -8.95 4.14 -2.16
C ASP A 17 -8.95 5.55 -2.79
N ASN A 18 -10.15 6.14 -2.88
CA ASN A 18 -10.32 7.48 -3.48
C ASN A 18 -10.12 8.62 -2.47
N ALA A 19 -9.25 8.45 -1.47
CA ALA A 19 -8.96 9.52 -0.52
C ALA A 19 -8.40 10.75 -1.25
N ARG A 20 -8.72 11.96 -0.76
CA ARG A 20 -8.35 13.22 -1.43
C ARG A 20 -6.86 13.32 -1.80
N PRO A 21 -5.89 12.91 -0.95
CA PRO A 21 -4.48 12.92 -1.32
C PRO A 21 -4.14 11.97 -2.47
N HIS A 22 -4.82 10.82 -2.57
CA HIS A 22 -4.54 9.79 -3.59
C HIS A 22 -5.01 10.18 -4.99
N ILE A 23 -6.05 11.00 -5.08
CA ILE A 23 -6.61 11.50 -6.35
C ILE A 23 -6.10 12.90 -6.73
N HIS A 24 -5.21 13.49 -5.93
CA HIS A 24 -4.64 14.79 -6.23
C HIS A 24 -3.82 14.74 -7.52
N SER A 25 -3.90 15.79 -8.35
CA SER A 25 -3.25 15.84 -9.67
C SER A 25 -1.77 15.49 -9.62
N ASP A 26 -1.05 16.00 -8.62
CA ASP A 26 0.39 15.77 -8.48
C ASP A 26 0.73 14.29 -8.27
N VAL A 27 -0.10 13.58 -7.50
CA VAL A 27 0.06 12.14 -7.26
C VAL A 27 -0.26 11.35 -8.53
N ILE A 28 -1.37 11.67 -9.20
CA ILE A 28 -1.76 11.01 -10.45
C ILE A 28 -0.71 11.21 -11.54
N ASN A 29 -0.20 12.44 -11.67
CA ASN A 29 0.84 12.79 -12.64
C ASN A 29 2.13 11.99 -12.37
N TYR A 30 2.60 11.99 -11.11
CA TYR A 30 3.78 11.21 -10.72
C TYR A 30 3.62 9.72 -11.03
N LEU A 31 2.50 9.11 -10.63
CA LEU A 31 2.25 7.68 -10.88
C LEU A 31 2.21 7.37 -12.39
N THR A 32 1.62 8.27 -13.18
CA THR A 32 1.56 8.14 -14.64
C THR A 32 2.95 8.25 -15.28
N GLU A 33 3.77 9.21 -14.84
CA GLU A 33 5.15 9.39 -15.32
C GLU A 33 6.04 8.19 -14.99
N GLU A 34 5.84 7.56 -13.82
CA GLU A 34 6.51 6.32 -13.44
C GLU A 34 5.95 5.08 -14.16
N GLY A 35 4.87 5.23 -14.95
CA GLY A 35 4.24 4.13 -15.68
C GLY A 35 3.48 3.14 -14.79
N ILE A 36 3.04 3.59 -13.60
CA ILE A 36 2.19 2.83 -12.69
C ILE A 36 0.74 2.95 -13.17
N ILE A 37 0.05 1.81 -13.24
CA ILE A 37 -1.35 1.72 -13.66
C ILE A 37 -2.23 1.77 -12.42
N ILE A 38 -2.96 2.87 -12.24
CA ILE A 38 -3.93 3.01 -11.15
C ILE A 38 -5.17 2.18 -11.48
N MET A 39 -5.55 1.25 -10.60
CA MET A 39 -6.76 0.46 -10.74
C MET A 39 -7.96 1.24 -10.21
N SER A 40 -9.09 1.19 -10.93
CA SER A 40 -10.34 1.81 -10.48
C SER A 40 -10.82 1.13 -9.19
N HIS A 41 -11.16 1.94 -8.19
CA HIS A 41 -11.75 1.48 -6.94
C HIS A 41 -13.07 2.22 -6.70
N PRO A 42 -14.19 1.52 -6.46
CA PRO A 42 -15.47 2.18 -6.20
C PRO A 42 -15.46 2.91 -4.84
N PRO A 43 -16.19 4.04 -4.71
CA PRO A 43 -16.34 4.71 -3.42
C PRO A 43 -16.92 3.77 -2.34
N TYR A 44 -16.47 3.97 -1.09
CA TYR A 44 -17.00 3.26 0.09
C TYR A 44 -16.98 1.73 0.01
N SER A 45 -15.97 1.15 -0.65
CA SER A 45 -15.86 -0.30 -0.86
C SER A 45 -14.64 -0.92 -0.16
N PRO A 46 -14.54 -0.82 1.18
CA PRO A 46 -13.41 -1.38 1.93
C PRO A 46 -13.33 -2.91 1.84
N ASP A 47 -14.45 -3.58 1.53
CA ASP A 47 -14.52 -5.01 1.25
C ASP A 47 -13.74 -5.42 0.00
N LEU A 48 -13.55 -4.49 -0.95
CA LEU A 48 -12.76 -4.69 -2.16
C LEU A 48 -11.28 -4.29 -1.98
N ALA A 49 -10.92 -3.72 -0.84
CA ALA A 49 -9.55 -3.31 -0.53
C ALA A 49 -8.88 -4.37 0.38
N PRO A 50 -7.87 -5.13 -0.10
CA PRO A 50 -7.24 -6.19 0.72
C PRO A 50 -6.63 -5.68 2.03
N CYS A 51 -6.18 -4.42 2.05
CA CYS A 51 -5.65 -3.80 3.26
C CYS A 51 -6.73 -3.65 4.34
N ASP A 52 -7.91 -3.17 3.95
CA ASP A 52 -9.01 -2.89 4.87
C ASP A 52 -9.80 -4.15 5.23
N TYR A 53 -10.09 -5.00 4.25
CA TYR A 53 -10.81 -6.25 4.46
C TYR A 53 -10.03 -7.26 5.31
N TRP A 54 -8.70 -7.32 5.17
CA TRP A 54 -7.92 -8.41 5.76
C TRP A 54 -6.65 -7.98 6.50
N LEU A 55 -5.76 -7.21 5.85
CA LEU A 55 -4.41 -6.99 6.38
C LEU A 55 -4.41 -6.25 7.73
N ASN A 56 -5.21 -5.18 7.83
CA ASN A 56 -5.29 -4.36 9.02
C ASN A 56 -5.82 -5.16 10.22
N ASP A 57 -6.83 -6.00 10.01
CA ASP A 57 -7.37 -6.89 11.03
C ASP A 57 -6.35 -7.98 11.43
N TYR A 58 -5.67 -8.60 10.44
CA TYR A 58 -4.59 -9.56 10.71
C TYR A 58 -3.49 -8.94 11.58
N ILE A 59 -3.05 -7.72 11.26
CA ILE A 59 -2.02 -7.02 12.05
C ILE A 59 -2.52 -6.80 13.47
N LYS A 60 -3.72 -6.22 13.65
CA LYS A 60 -4.29 -5.94 14.98
C LYS A 60 -4.42 -7.19 15.84
N ARG A 61 -4.86 -8.32 15.27
CA ARG A 61 -4.99 -9.61 15.99
C ARG A 61 -3.65 -10.19 16.45
N ASN A 62 -2.55 -9.81 15.80
CA ASN A 62 -1.20 -10.33 16.09
C ASN A 62 -0.30 -9.28 16.75
N LEU A 63 -0.83 -8.10 17.05
CA LEU A 63 -0.13 -7.01 17.68
C LEU A 63 -0.54 -6.95 19.16
N THR A 64 0.43 -6.67 20.03
CA THR A 64 0.16 -6.32 21.44
C THR A 64 0.35 -4.82 21.62
N ASP A 65 -0.16 -4.28 22.73
CA ASP A 65 0.07 -2.87 23.07
C ASP A 65 1.56 -2.55 23.08
N GLN A 66 1.89 -1.40 22.50
CA GLN A 66 3.25 -0.88 22.43
C GLN A 66 3.27 0.51 23.09
N PRO A 67 4.31 0.81 23.88
CA PRO A 67 4.37 2.06 24.64
C PRO A 67 4.69 3.29 23.78
N ASP A 68 5.23 3.10 22.58
CA ASP A 68 5.66 4.19 21.71
C ASP A 68 5.62 3.84 20.22
N GLU A 69 5.72 4.85 19.36
CA GLU A 69 5.68 4.69 17.90
C GLU A 69 6.82 3.79 17.36
N LYS A 70 8.02 3.85 17.95
CA LYS A 70 9.17 3.06 17.46
C LYS A 70 8.99 1.59 17.80
N SER A 71 8.51 1.27 19.00
CA SER A 71 8.17 -0.11 19.37
C SER A 71 7.00 -0.63 18.53
N LEU A 72 6.00 0.21 18.24
CA LEU A 72 4.91 -0.09 17.30
C LEU A 72 5.40 -0.45 15.90
N ALA A 73 6.23 0.39 15.28
CA ALA A 73 6.76 0.15 13.94
C ALA A 73 7.56 -1.16 13.86
N ARG A 74 8.35 -1.47 14.89
CA ARG A 74 9.11 -2.73 14.99
C ARG A 74 8.17 -3.94 15.11
N ALA A 75 7.14 -3.84 15.94
CA ALA A 75 6.17 -4.91 16.15
C ALA A 75 5.36 -5.20 14.88
N VAL A 76 4.86 -4.16 14.20
CA VAL A 76 4.16 -4.30 12.91
C VAL A 76 5.07 -4.94 11.86
N SER A 77 6.32 -4.48 11.75
CA SER A 77 7.30 -5.06 10.82
C SER A 77 7.56 -6.55 11.11
N LYS A 78 7.59 -6.95 12.39
CA LYS A 78 7.75 -8.35 12.80
C LYS A 78 6.54 -9.20 12.42
N VAL A 79 5.32 -8.71 12.64
CA VAL A 79 4.07 -9.38 12.24
C VAL A 79 4.01 -9.57 10.73
N MET A 80 4.41 -8.55 9.97
CA MET A 80 4.46 -8.59 8.50
C MET A 80 5.45 -9.63 7.97
N LYS A 81 6.67 -9.70 8.53
CA LYS A 81 7.68 -10.70 8.15
C LYS A 81 7.21 -12.13 8.40
N LYS A 82 6.60 -12.37 9.57
CA LYS A 82 6.00 -13.67 9.89
C LYS A 82 4.90 -14.07 8.91
N ASN A 83 4.11 -13.11 8.43
CA ASN A 83 3.08 -13.37 7.43
C ASN A 83 3.66 -13.72 6.06
N SER A 84 4.76 -13.08 5.64
CA SER A 84 5.42 -13.43 4.37
C SER A 84 6.02 -14.83 4.38
N GLU A 85 6.56 -15.29 5.52
CA GLU A 85 7.14 -16.63 5.68
C GLU A 85 6.09 -17.75 5.68
N ARG A 86 4.82 -17.43 5.98
CA ARG A 86 3.69 -18.38 5.96
C ARG A 86 3.08 -18.58 4.58
N ARG A 87 3.37 -17.67 3.63
CA ARG A 87 2.87 -17.75 2.25
C ARG A 87 3.91 -18.45 1.39
N ILE A 88 4.07 -19.76 1.62
CA ILE A 88 4.79 -20.71 0.77
C ILE A 88 3.95 -21.99 0.69
#